data_AF-A0A382G7T2-F1
#
_entry.id   AF-A0A382G7T2-F1
#
_cell.length_a   1.000
_cell.length_b   1.000
_cell.length_c   1.000
_cell.angle_alpha   90.00
_cell.angle_beta   90.00
_cell.angle_gamma   90.00
#
_symmetry.space_group_name_H-M   'P 1'
#
loop_
_entity.id
_entity.type
_entity.pdbx_description
1 polymer ?
#
loop_
_entity_poly.entity_id
_entity_poly.type
_entity_poly.pdbx_seq_one_letter_code
_entity_poly.pdbx_strand_id
1 'polypeptide(L)' 'MLAGIIIWTNNLIKMTEFYTNILDIQPNNRLDNHVSFHFGKLKFIIGTHEKINGKSKD' A
#
# COMPACT_ATOMS: atom_id res chain seq x y z
N MET A 1 -18.52 -3.31 10.31
CA MET A 1 -17.29 -4.11 10.12
C MET A 1 -16.39 -3.35 9.15
N LEU A 2 -15.11 -3.18 9.46
CA LEU A 2 -14.17 -2.49 8.57
C LEU A 2 -13.82 -3.41 7.38
N ALA A 3 -14.08 -2.96 6.15
CA ALA A 3 -13.85 -3.77 4.95
C ALA A 3 -12.37 -3.81 4.52
N GLY A 4 -11.63 -2.73 4.80
CA GLY A 4 -10.24 -2.61 4.38
C GLY A 4 -9.69 -1.20 4.53
N ILE A 5 -8.42 -1.05 4.20
CA ILE A 5 -7.68 0.22 4.21
C ILE A 5 -7.00 0.38 2.85
N ILE A 6 -7.05 1.60 2.31
CA ILE A 6 -6.31 1.99 1.10
C ILE A 6 -5.38 3.15 1.45
N ILE A 7 -4.10 3.02 1.14
CA ILE A 7 -3.12 4.10 1.23
C ILE A 7 -2.70 4.51 -0.18
N TRP A 8 -2.80 5.80 -0.47
CA TRP A 8 -2.25 6.38 -1.69
C TRP A 8 -0.86 6.95 -1.44
N THR A 9 0.07 6.69 -2.34
CA THR A 9 1.46 7.14 -2.26
C THR A 9 1.98 7.52 -3.64
N ASN A 10 2.95 8.43 -3.70
CA ASN A 10 3.76 8.67 -4.90
C ASN A 10 4.98 7.75 -5.00
N ASN A 11 5.20 6.88 -4.01
CA ASN A 11 6.33 5.96 -3.96
C ASN A 11 5.88 4.55 -3.57
N LEU A 12 5.24 3.87 -4.53
CA LEU A 12 4.69 2.52 -4.34
C LEU A 12 5.79 1.50 -4.05
N ILE A 13 6.95 1.61 -4.70
CA ILE A 13 8.08 0.69 -4.52
C ILE A 13 8.55 0.71 -3.06
N LYS A 14 8.87 1.90 -2.53
CA LYS A 14 9.37 2.05 -1.16
C LYS A 14 8.35 1.59 -0.12
N MET A 15 7.07 1.89 -0.32
CA MET A 15 6.02 1.41 0.58
C MET A 15 5.92 -0.12 0.52
N THR A 16 5.91 -0.70 -0.68
CA THR A 16 5.86 -2.16 -0.84
C THR A 16 7.04 -2.85 -0.17
N GLU A 17 8.26 -2.33 -0.33
CA GLU A 17 9.46 -2.83 0.34
C GLU A 17 9.37 -2.73 1.86
N PHE A 18 8.83 -1.63 2.40
CA PHE A 18 8.63 -1.49 3.83
C PHE A 18 7.70 -2.58 4.38
N TYR A 19 6.50 -2.76 3.81
CA TYR A 19 5.57 -3.77 4.29
C TYR A 19 6.04 -5.20 4.03
N THR A 20 6.76 -5.44 2.93
CA THR A 20 7.26 -6.79 2.61
C THR A 20 8.49 -7.15 3.44
N ASN A 21 9.47 -6.24 3.58
CA ASN A 21 10.79 -6.59 4.09
C ASN A 21 10.97 -6.22 5.57
N ILE A 22 10.34 -5.13 6.03
CA ILE A 22 10.45 -4.68 7.43
C ILE A 22 9.38 -5.32 8.29
N LEU A 23 8.16 -5.42 7.76
CA LEU A 23 7.03 -6.01 8.48
C LEU A 23 6.78 -7.49 8.12
N ASP A 24 7.53 -8.05 7.17
CA ASP A 24 7.43 -9.43 6.69
C ASP A 24 6.02 -9.84 6.23
N ILE A 25 5.30 -8.91 5.60
CA ILE A 25 3.95 -9.16 5.09
C ILE A 25 4.02 -9.41 3.60
N GLN A 26 3.71 -10.64 3.20
CA GLN A 26 3.71 -11.01 1.78
C GLN A 26 2.47 -10.46 1.07
N PRO A 27 2.63 -9.76 -0.06
CA PRO A 27 1.49 -9.30 -0.84
C PRO A 27 0.79 -10.46 -1.55
N ASN A 28 -0.53 -10.37 -1.63
CA ASN A 28 -1.36 -11.32 -2.36
C ASN A 28 -1.39 -11.04 -3.85
N ASN A 29 -1.21 -9.78 -4.25
CA ASN A 29 -1.21 -9.36 -5.65
C ASN A 29 -0.34 -8.11 -5.83
N ARG A 30 0.33 -8.03 -6.98
CA ARG A 30 1.16 -6.90 -7.40
C ARG A 30 0.75 -6.50 -8.82
N LEU A 31 0.41 -5.23 -8.98
CA LEU A 31 0.13 -4.58 -10.26
C LEU A 31 0.92 -3.27 -10.33
N ASP A 32 1.14 -2.74 -11.54
CA ASP A 32 2.04 -1.60 -11.77
C ASP A 32 1.67 -0.36 -10.93
N ASN A 33 0.37 -0.17 -10.68
CA ASN A 33 -0.15 0.97 -9.93
C ASN A 33 -0.60 0.64 -8.50
N HIS A 34 -0.63 -0.63 -8.08
CA HIS A 34 -1.00 -0.99 -6.71
C HIS A 34 -0.56 -2.39 -6.29
N VAL A 35 -0.40 -2.55 -4.97
CA VAL A 35 -0.09 -3.82 -4.31
C VAL A 35 -1.14 -4.07 -3.23
N SER A 36 -1.60 -5.31 -3.11
CA SER A 36 -2.60 -5.70 -2.10
C SER A 36 -2.04 -6.74 -1.14
N PHE A 37 -2.38 -6.59 0.14
CA PHE A 37 -2.05 -7.44 1.26
C PHE A 37 -3.33 -7.87 2.00
N HIS A 38 -3.23 -8.92 2.82
CA HIS A 38 -4.28 -9.37 3.72
C HIS A 38 -3.76 -9.46 5.14
N PHE A 39 -4.51 -8.84 6.05
CA PHE A 39 -4.35 -9.05 7.50
C PHE A 39 -5.55 -9.85 7.99
N GLY A 40 -5.48 -11.18 7.84
CA GLY A 40 -6.63 -12.04 8.06
C GLY A 40 -7.78 -11.68 7.10
N LYS A 41 -8.88 -11.16 7.65
CA LYS A 41 -10.06 -10.73 6.87
C LYS A 41 -9.99 -9.28 6.37
N LEU A 42 -9.00 -8.51 6.82
CA LEU A 42 -8.85 -7.11 6.43
C LEU A 42 -8.03 -6.99 5.15
N LYS A 43 -8.61 -6.38 4.11
CA LYS A 43 -7.89 -6.06 2.88
C LYS A 43 -7.10 -4.76 3.05
N PHE A 44 -5.82 -4.79 2.69
CA PHE A 44 -4.97 -3.60 2.70
C PHE A 44 -4.40 -3.37 1.31
N ILE A 45 -4.57 -2.18 0.76
CA ILE A 45 -4.09 -1.82 -0.58
C ILE A 45 -3.19 -0.60 -0.49
N ILE A 46 -2.06 -0.64 -1.18
CA ILE A 46 -1.20 0.51 -1.40
C ILE A 46 -1.21 0.80 -2.89
N GLY A 47 -1.54 2.01 -3.29
CA GLY A 47 -1.63 2.38 -4.70
C GLY A 47 -1.02 3.74 -5.01
N THR A 48 -0.81 4.00 -6.29
CA THR A 48 -0.46 5.33 -6.82
C THR A 48 -1.71 6.06 -7.30
N HIS A 49 -1.72 7.39 -7.12
CA HIS A 49 -2.79 8.24 -7.62
C HIS A 49 -2.20 9.60 -8.04
N GLU A 50 -2.58 10.11 -9.21
CA GLU A 50 -1.95 11.30 -9.83
C GLU A 50 -2.00 12.56 -8.97
N LYS A 51 -3.06 12.70 -8.17
CA LYS A 51 -3.26 13.82 -7.25
C LYS A 51 -2.42 13.74 -5.95
N ILE A 52 -1.70 12.65 -5.74
CA ILE A 52 -0.85 12.45 -4.57
C ILE A 52 0.60 12.63 -5.00
N ASN A 53 1.19 13.77 -4.62
CA ASN A 53 2.57 14.11 -4.95
C ASN A 53 3.18 15.04 -3.88
N GLY A 54 4.50 15.22 -3.94
CA GLY A 54 5.23 16.10 -3.05
C GLY A 54 5.41 15.55 -1.63
N LYS A 55 5.84 16.43 -0.73
CA LYS A 55 5.94 16.16 0.71
C LYS A 55 4.62 16.52 1.38
N SER A 56 4.31 15.85 2.49
CA SER A 56 3.27 16.32 3.40
C SER A 56 3.55 17.78 3.80
N LYS A 57 2.50 18.58 3.95
CA LYS A 57 2.60 19.98 4.41
C LYS A 57 2.58 20.11 5.94
N ASP A 58 2.34 18.99 6.61
CA ASP A 58 2.33 18.86 8.07
C ASP A 58 3.70 18.44 8.60
#